data_AF-A0AAE0TED7-F1
#
_entry.id   AF-A0AAE0TED7-F1
#
_cell.length_a   1.000
_cell.length_b   1.000
_cell.length_c   1.000
_cell.angle_alpha   90.00
_cell.angle_beta   90.00
_cell.angle_gamma   90.00
#
_symmetry.space_group_name_H-M   'P 1'
#
loop_
_entity.id
_entity.type
_entity.pdbx_description
1 polymer ?
#
loop_
_entity_poly.entity_id
_entity_poly.type
_entity_poly.pdbx_seq_one_letter_code
_entity_poly.pdbx_strand_id
1 'polypeptide(L)'
;MMVSQHKRRTREFTGPTPNSVAIMARPPNKRPPEYLILERRKKEDMLAEYTKNTQYIGVSDLKNEWERWTDQKYKINSAKRKVQSLMQTNQFSVEDRRERLREMLMKEEAEFLKEMESKEETVLERQAKMRERARALKDRREEERLAFVQEKYDQQFRDQCEELRSTLSKRQQDLVALERLEQLRIKDQIDREKQQEENMYARLWEDDRLAKVAREERDARAAQERNLEVLQVLRKQMAALEAQKEEAERLKQEEAQLLREQAALRRAEEQRAYEDKLRQQHETRQMLDLSLQLKLKKKAKEEQEELAFDLKMLEQLLEESRNEALEQLQRKRELREEDRRYREYLHQMMEVEKRKEAELEKLVQEEVEKQWQKRLAQWKLEREARKKLLADVLQARAKQLQERLIANEQKQMEAAREREELLRMIEENKRVEAEQNQKLHERSRQYQQDLLGQIEYNQQLQEGQLKREESEYLLGLQTEKEYQMKLKDCLDNAEFDRMHPMRKWAQMKQSI
;
A
#
# COMPACT_ATOMS: atom_id res chain seq x y z
N MET A 1 69.74 -90.79 -39.08
CA MET A 1 70.01 -91.68 -37.93
C MET A 1 71.17 -92.59 -38.28
N MET A 2 71.92 -93.00 -37.25
CA MET A 2 72.92 -94.08 -37.20
C MET A 2 74.34 -93.77 -37.68
N VAL A 3 75.16 -93.54 -36.65
CA VAL A 3 76.61 -93.73 -36.56
C VAL A 3 76.92 -95.21 -36.78
N SER A 4 77.79 -95.55 -37.73
CA SER A 4 78.27 -96.92 -37.89
C SER A 4 79.75 -97.04 -37.54
N GLN A 5 80.01 -97.74 -36.44
CA GLN A 5 81.32 -98.18 -36.01
C GLN A 5 81.88 -99.28 -36.91
N HIS A 6 83.21 -99.32 -36.90
CA HIS A 6 84.09 -100.10 -37.75
C HIS A 6 84.17 -101.58 -37.38
N LYS A 7 84.50 -102.40 -38.38
CA LYS A 7 85.17 -103.69 -38.16
C LYS A 7 86.61 -103.64 -38.67
N ARG A 8 87.54 -103.95 -37.76
CA ARG A 8 88.95 -104.22 -38.05
C ARG A 8 89.05 -105.55 -38.81
N ARG A 9 89.77 -105.53 -39.94
CA ARG A 9 90.02 -106.69 -40.81
C ARG A 9 91.51 -107.09 -40.69
N THR A 10 91.83 -108.11 -39.90
CA THR A 10 93.10 -108.88 -39.99
C THR A 10 92.73 -110.28 -40.52
N ARG A 11 93.25 -110.85 -41.61
CA ARG A 11 94.58 -111.10 -42.22
C ARG A 11 95.19 -112.47 -41.91
N GLU A 12 94.55 -113.27 -41.08
CA GLU A 12 95.19 -114.44 -40.50
C GLU A 12 94.62 -115.76 -41.08
N PHE A 13 95.51 -116.61 -41.57
CA PHE A 13 95.30 -118.04 -41.85
C PHE A 13 95.52 -118.81 -40.55
N THR A 14 94.81 -119.92 -40.28
CA THR A 14 95.20 -120.97 -39.33
C THR A 14 95.03 -122.37 -39.97
N GLY A 15 96.13 -123.11 -40.23
CA GLY A 15 96.13 -124.46 -40.82
C GLY A 15 96.31 -125.61 -39.80
N PRO A 16 95.93 -126.86 -40.14
CA PRO A 16 95.85 -127.94 -39.13
C PRO A 16 97.02 -128.91 -38.85
N THR A 17 97.98 -129.32 -39.72
CA THR A 17 99.20 -130.00 -39.18
C THR A 17 100.02 -128.94 -38.48
N PRO A 18 100.46 -129.20 -37.26
CA PRO A 18 100.58 -128.13 -36.29
C PRO A 18 101.53 -127.05 -36.79
N ASN A 19 101.14 -125.81 -36.56
CA ASN A 19 102.02 -124.66 -36.72
C ASN A 19 102.21 -124.14 -38.16
N SER A 20 101.20 -124.27 -39.07
CA SER A 20 101.24 -123.53 -40.36
C SER A 20 99.94 -122.81 -40.69
N VAL A 21 100.08 -121.51 -40.62
CA VAL A 21 99.09 -120.50 -40.33
C VAL A 21 99.75 -119.27 -41.00
N ALA A 22 99.35 -118.85 -42.24
CA ALA A 22 100.04 -117.85 -43.10
C ALA A 22 99.21 -116.67 -43.68
N ILE A 23 99.63 -115.44 -43.38
CA ILE A 23 98.94 -114.17 -43.70
C ILE A 23 99.04 -113.77 -45.19
N MET A 24 97.98 -113.28 -45.88
CA MET A 24 98.04 -113.00 -47.35
C MET A 24 97.61 -111.60 -47.87
N ALA A 25 98.23 -111.23 -48.99
CA ALA A 25 98.43 -109.90 -49.55
C ALA A 25 97.30 -109.38 -50.46
N ARG A 26 97.23 -108.04 -50.58
CA ARG A 26 96.15 -107.33 -51.31
C ARG A 26 96.32 -107.44 -52.83
N PRO A 27 95.30 -107.91 -53.59
CA PRO A 27 95.37 -107.96 -55.05
C PRO A 27 94.81 -106.68 -55.73
N PRO A 28 95.26 -106.39 -56.97
CA PRO A 28 95.19 -105.06 -57.60
C PRO A 28 93.84 -104.72 -58.22
N ASN A 29 93.58 -103.41 -58.36
CA ASN A 29 92.35 -102.83 -58.88
C ASN A 29 92.22 -103.07 -60.39
N LYS A 30 91.14 -103.74 -60.84
CA LYS A 30 90.99 -104.31 -62.20
C LYS A 30 90.28 -103.40 -63.21
N ARG A 31 90.25 -102.08 -63.02
CA ARG A 31 89.74 -101.18 -64.08
C ARG A 31 90.91 -100.71 -64.95
N PRO A 32 90.86 -100.90 -66.27
CA PRO A 32 91.91 -100.46 -67.18
C PRO A 32 92.11 -98.94 -67.13
N PRO A 33 93.33 -98.43 -67.41
CA PRO A 33 93.59 -96.99 -67.48
C PRO A 33 92.65 -96.24 -68.43
N GLU A 34 92.16 -96.91 -69.47
CA GLU A 34 91.31 -96.33 -70.52
C GLU A 34 89.80 -96.32 -70.20
N TYR A 35 89.38 -96.84 -69.05
CA TYR A 35 87.95 -96.94 -68.69
C TYR A 35 87.21 -95.60 -68.81
N LEU A 36 87.84 -94.49 -68.38
CA LEU A 36 87.26 -93.15 -68.45
C LEU A 36 87.12 -92.61 -69.89
N ILE A 37 88.02 -92.99 -70.80
CA ILE A 37 88.03 -92.52 -72.20
C ILE A 37 86.96 -93.24 -73.01
N LEU A 38 86.80 -94.55 -72.83
CA LEU A 38 85.77 -95.33 -73.53
C LEU A 38 84.37 -95.10 -72.95
N GLU A 39 84.22 -94.83 -71.65
CA GLU A 39 82.95 -94.33 -71.10
C GLU A 39 82.58 -92.97 -71.71
N ARG A 40 83.56 -92.09 -72.00
CA ARG A 40 83.31 -90.87 -72.76
C ARG A 40 82.83 -91.17 -74.17
N ARG A 41 83.49 -92.08 -74.91
CA ARG A 41 83.02 -92.49 -76.26
C ARG A 41 81.60 -93.04 -76.25
N LYS A 42 81.28 -93.92 -75.29
CA LYS A 42 79.92 -94.44 -75.13
C LYS A 42 78.91 -93.31 -74.83
N LYS A 43 79.31 -92.30 -74.04
CA LYS A 43 78.48 -91.11 -73.79
C LYS A 43 78.35 -90.23 -75.04
N GLU A 44 79.41 -90.07 -75.82
CA GLU A 44 79.43 -89.32 -77.09
C GLU A 44 78.55 -89.99 -78.15
N ASP A 45 78.62 -91.32 -78.30
CA ASP A 45 77.76 -92.08 -79.22
C ASP A 45 76.27 -91.94 -78.84
N MET A 46 75.95 -92.06 -77.55
CA MET A 46 74.59 -91.83 -77.06
C MET A 46 74.14 -90.39 -77.34
N LEU A 47 75.00 -89.39 -77.11
CA LEU A 47 74.71 -87.99 -77.44
C LEU A 47 74.51 -87.79 -78.96
N ALA A 48 75.29 -88.47 -79.80
CA ALA A 48 75.13 -88.43 -81.25
C ALA A 48 73.81 -89.05 -81.72
N GLU A 49 73.36 -90.16 -81.10
CA GLU A 49 72.04 -90.73 -81.35
C GLU A 49 70.91 -89.81 -80.89
N TYR A 50 71.00 -89.23 -79.68
CA TYR A 50 70.01 -88.29 -79.17
C TYR A 50 69.91 -87.03 -80.03
N THR A 51 71.04 -86.50 -80.52
CA THR A 51 71.05 -85.34 -81.41
C THR A 51 70.39 -85.64 -82.76
N LYS A 52 70.67 -86.80 -83.38
CA LYS A 52 69.97 -87.23 -84.61
C LYS A 52 68.46 -87.35 -84.37
N ASN A 53 68.05 -87.95 -83.26
CA ASN A 53 66.63 -88.11 -82.95
C ASN A 53 65.95 -86.77 -82.68
N THR A 54 66.64 -85.85 -82.00
CA THR A 54 66.17 -84.47 -81.76
C THR A 54 66.02 -83.71 -83.09
N GLN A 55 66.97 -83.85 -84.02
CA GLN A 55 66.87 -83.26 -85.36
C GLN A 55 65.68 -83.82 -86.15
N TYR A 56 65.46 -85.14 -86.11
CA TYR A 56 64.32 -85.78 -86.76
C TYR A 56 62.98 -85.27 -86.19
N ILE A 57 62.85 -85.21 -84.86
CA ILE A 57 61.68 -84.64 -84.18
C ILE A 57 61.46 -83.19 -84.63
N GLY A 58 62.51 -82.36 -84.63
CA GLY A 58 62.40 -80.96 -85.07
C GLY A 58 61.92 -80.78 -86.51
N VAL A 59 62.35 -81.65 -87.45
CA VAL A 59 61.85 -81.62 -88.83
C VAL A 59 60.39 -82.07 -88.90
N SER A 60 60.01 -83.09 -88.13
CA SER A 60 58.62 -83.57 -88.07
C SER A 60 57.68 -82.51 -87.48
N ASP A 61 58.11 -81.80 -86.44
CA ASP A 61 57.34 -80.72 -85.82
C ASP A 61 57.13 -79.55 -86.78
N LEU A 62 58.17 -79.15 -87.52
CA LEU A 62 58.07 -78.10 -88.54
C LEU A 62 57.05 -78.47 -89.63
N LYS A 63 57.04 -79.74 -90.07
CA LYS A 63 56.05 -80.21 -91.06
C LYS A 63 54.62 -80.15 -90.50
N ASN A 64 54.42 -80.60 -89.26
CA ASN A 64 53.12 -80.53 -88.58
C ASN A 64 52.65 -79.08 -88.39
N GLU A 65 53.54 -78.15 -88.06
CA GLU A 65 53.23 -76.72 -87.96
C GLU A 65 52.81 -76.12 -89.30
N TRP A 66 53.51 -76.48 -90.39
CA TRP A 66 53.15 -76.03 -91.73
C TRP A 66 51.78 -76.54 -92.19
N GLU A 67 51.45 -77.81 -91.94
CA GLU A 67 50.12 -78.38 -92.23
C GLU A 67 49.03 -77.66 -91.41
N ARG A 68 49.25 -77.45 -90.11
CA ARG A 68 48.31 -76.68 -89.26
C ARG A 68 48.11 -75.24 -89.76
N TRP A 69 49.19 -74.56 -90.17
CA TRP A 69 49.12 -73.19 -90.67
C TRP A 69 48.38 -73.10 -92.01
N THR A 70 48.67 -74.01 -92.94
CA THR A 70 48.01 -74.04 -94.24
C THR A 70 46.52 -74.38 -94.13
N ASP A 71 46.14 -75.38 -93.33
CA ASP A 71 44.73 -75.69 -93.04
C ASP A 71 43.99 -74.52 -92.42
N GLN A 72 44.61 -73.84 -91.45
CA GLN A 72 44.02 -72.65 -90.84
C GLN A 72 43.82 -71.54 -91.88
N LYS A 73 44.78 -71.35 -92.80
CA LYS A 73 44.67 -70.36 -93.88
C LYS A 73 43.57 -70.71 -94.88
N TYR A 74 43.37 -71.98 -95.21
CA TYR A 74 42.26 -72.42 -96.06
C TYR A 74 40.90 -72.18 -95.39
N LYS A 75 40.76 -72.51 -94.11
CA LYS A 75 39.54 -72.24 -93.33
C LYS A 75 39.20 -70.74 -93.33
N ILE A 76 40.19 -69.87 -93.08
CA ILE A 76 40.00 -68.41 -93.11
C ILE A 76 39.59 -67.93 -94.51
N ASN A 77 40.24 -68.41 -95.57
CA ASN A 77 39.92 -67.97 -96.94
C ASN A 77 38.52 -68.44 -97.39
N SER A 78 38.11 -69.65 -96.99
CA SER A 78 36.75 -70.15 -97.24
C SER A 78 35.70 -69.28 -96.54
N ALA A 79 35.94 -68.95 -95.26
CA ALA A 79 35.08 -68.04 -94.50
C ALA A 79 35.01 -66.64 -95.16
N LYS A 80 36.14 -66.08 -95.60
CA LYS A 80 36.19 -64.78 -96.30
C LYS A 80 35.35 -64.77 -97.58
N ARG A 81 35.44 -65.81 -98.41
CA ARG A 81 34.62 -65.91 -99.64
C ARG A 81 33.13 -65.98 -99.32
N LYS A 82 32.75 -66.75 -98.29
CA LYS A 82 31.34 -66.86 -97.87
C LYS A 82 30.80 -65.53 -97.35
N VAL A 83 31.59 -64.81 -96.56
CA VAL A 83 31.25 -63.46 -96.08
C VAL A 83 31.09 -62.49 -97.24
N GLN A 84 32.02 -62.48 -98.20
CA GLN A 84 31.97 -61.59 -99.35
C GLN A 84 30.71 -61.84 -100.22
N SER A 85 30.34 -63.10 -100.43
CA SER A 85 29.08 -63.46 -101.12
C SER A 85 27.85 -62.94 -100.37
N LEU A 86 27.80 -63.08 -99.04
CA LEU A 86 26.69 -62.54 -98.24
C LEU A 86 26.63 -61.01 -98.29
N MET A 87 27.78 -60.32 -98.27
CA MET A 87 27.84 -58.87 -98.40
C MET A 87 27.28 -58.40 -99.75
N GLN A 88 27.62 -59.08 -100.85
CA GLN A 88 27.05 -58.77 -102.17
C GLN A 88 25.54 -58.96 -102.21
N THR A 89 25.01 -60.07 -101.67
CA THR A 89 23.56 -60.28 -101.61
C THR A 89 22.84 -59.21 -100.79
N ASN A 90 23.45 -58.76 -99.70
CA ASN A 90 22.90 -57.67 -98.88
C ASN A 90 22.93 -56.33 -99.65
N GLN A 91 23.99 -56.07 -100.40
CA GLN A 91 24.09 -54.85 -101.22
C GLN A 91 22.98 -54.78 -102.27
N PHE A 92 22.67 -55.89 -102.96
CA PHE A 92 21.52 -55.94 -103.87
C PHE A 92 20.20 -55.70 -103.14
N SER A 93 19.98 -56.33 -101.98
CA SER A 93 18.77 -56.10 -101.18
C SER A 93 18.62 -54.65 -100.72
N VAL A 94 19.72 -53.94 -100.47
CA VAL A 94 19.72 -52.52 -100.08
C VAL A 94 19.36 -51.64 -101.28
N GLU A 95 19.91 -51.92 -102.46
CA GLU A 95 19.57 -51.17 -103.68
C GLU A 95 18.10 -51.34 -104.08
N ASP A 96 17.55 -52.56 -104.01
CA ASP A 96 16.12 -52.82 -104.24
C ASP A 96 15.22 -52.05 -103.27
N ARG A 97 15.69 -51.83 -102.03
CA ARG A 97 14.95 -51.03 -101.04
C ARG A 97 15.05 -49.53 -101.35
N ARG A 98 16.21 -49.06 -101.83
CA ARG A 98 16.41 -47.66 -102.24
C ARG A 98 15.57 -47.30 -103.46
N GLU A 99 15.43 -48.21 -104.42
CA GLU A 99 14.60 -48.00 -105.61
C GLU A 99 13.12 -47.92 -105.24
N ARG A 100 12.62 -48.85 -104.43
CA ARG A 100 11.24 -48.77 -103.89
C ARG A 100 10.97 -47.48 -103.11
N LEU A 101 11.95 -47.02 -102.32
CA LEU A 101 11.81 -45.74 -101.60
C LEU A 101 11.72 -44.55 -102.56
N ARG A 102 12.56 -44.53 -103.61
CA ARG A 102 12.50 -43.48 -104.64
C ARG A 102 11.15 -43.42 -105.33
N GLU A 103 10.57 -44.57 -105.68
CA GLU A 103 9.24 -44.61 -106.28
C GLU A 103 8.14 -44.09 -105.36
N MET A 104 8.20 -44.39 -104.04
CA MET A 104 7.23 -43.86 -103.08
C MET A 104 7.35 -42.34 -102.94
N LEU A 105 8.57 -41.82 -102.79
CA LEU A 105 8.80 -40.38 -102.69
C LEU A 105 8.34 -39.62 -103.94
N MET A 106 8.57 -40.16 -105.13
CA MET A 106 8.10 -39.56 -106.38
C MET A 106 6.57 -39.52 -106.48
N LYS A 107 5.88 -40.54 -105.96
CA LYS A 107 4.41 -40.55 -105.90
C LYS A 107 3.89 -39.51 -104.91
N GLU A 108 4.49 -39.44 -103.72
CA GLU A 108 4.15 -38.43 -102.72
C GLU A 108 4.36 -37.00 -103.25
N GLU A 109 5.49 -36.72 -103.90
CA GLU A 109 5.75 -35.42 -104.54
C GLU A 109 4.69 -35.07 -105.60
N ALA A 110 4.31 -36.03 -106.45
CA ALA A 110 3.28 -35.81 -107.46
C ALA A 110 1.88 -35.58 -106.85
N GLU A 111 1.56 -36.25 -105.74
CA GLU A 111 0.31 -36.04 -105.00
C GLU A 111 0.29 -34.66 -104.33
N PHE A 112 1.38 -34.23 -103.70
CA PHE A 112 1.47 -32.89 -103.12
C PHE A 112 1.34 -31.78 -104.17
N LEU A 113 1.95 -31.94 -105.35
CA LEU A 113 1.80 -30.98 -106.44
C LEU A 113 0.34 -30.85 -106.90
N LYS A 114 -0.36 -31.98 -107.06
CA LYS A 114 -1.80 -31.98 -107.39
C LYS A 114 -2.64 -31.34 -106.30
N GLU A 115 -2.33 -31.61 -105.03
CA GLU A 115 -3.03 -30.97 -103.91
C GLU A 115 -2.82 -29.45 -103.91
N MET A 116 -1.60 -28.97 -104.16
CA MET A 116 -1.30 -27.54 -104.23
C MET A 116 -2.08 -26.87 -105.35
N GLU A 117 -2.08 -27.44 -106.56
CA GLU A 117 -2.85 -26.92 -107.71
C GLU A 117 -4.36 -26.92 -107.42
N SER A 118 -4.89 -27.94 -106.74
CA SER A 118 -6.31 -28.01 -106.38
C SER A 118 -6.74 -27.05 -105.26
N LYS A 119 -5.80 -26.67 -104.39
CA LYS A 119 -6.03 -25.76 -103.25
C LYS A 119 -5.88 -24.29 -103.64
N GLU A 120 -5.33 -24.00 -104.83
CA GLU A 120 -5.26 -22.63 -105.34
C GLU A 120 -6.65 -22.16 -105.77
N GLU A 121 -7.21 -21.22 -105.00
CA GLU A 121 -8.51 -20.64 -105.32
C GLU A 121 -8.48 -19.94 -106.68
N THR A 122 -9.41 -20.34 -107.54
CA THR A 122 -9.56 -19.72 -108.86
C THR A 122 -9.97 -18.25 -108.70
N VAL A 123 -9.60 -17.42 -109.68
CA VAL A 123 -9.94 -15.98 -109.66
C VAL A 123 -11.46 -15.77 -109.57
N LEU A 124 -12.25 -16.68 -110.16
CA LEU A 124 -13.72 -16.62 -110.14
C LEU A 124 -14.29 -16.91 -108.75
N GLU A 125 -13.75 -17.87 -108.00
CA GLU A 125 -14.16 -18.18 -106.62
C GLU A 125 -13.82 -17.03 -105.68
N ARG A 126 -12.64 -16.44 -105.82
CA ARG A 126 -12.25 -15.23 -105.06
C ARG A 126 -13.22 -14.07 -105.34
N GLN A 127 -13.57 -13.84 -106.60
CA GLN A 127 -14.56 -12.81 -106.97
C GLN A 127 -15.97 -13.15 -106.47
N ALA A 128 -16.36 -14.42 -106.38
CA ALA A 128 -17.64 -14.83 -105.81
C ALA A 128 -17.69 -14.57 -104.28
N LYS A 129 -16.65 -14.99 -103.54
CA LYS A 129 -16.53 -14.71 -102.09
C LYS A 129 -16.55 -13.21 -101.79
N MET A 130 -15.87 -12.40 -102.60
CA MET A 130 -15.89 -10.93 -102.45
C MET A 130 -17.28 -10.34 -102.70
N ARG A 131 -18.02 -10.85 -103.69
CA ARG A 131 -19.41 -10.45 -103.97
C ARG A 131 -20.37 -10.85 -102.84
N GLU A 132 -20.25 -12.07 -102.31
CA GLU A 132 -21.06 -12.51 -101.18
C GLU A 132 -20.76 -11.70 -99.91
N ARG A 133 -19.49 -11.47 -99.60
CA ARG A 133 -19.09 -10.63 -98.46
C ARG A 133 -19.63 -9.21 -98.61
N ALA A 134 -19.59 -8.63 -99.80
CA ALA A 134 -20.16 -7.30 -100.06
C ALA A 134 -21.69 -7.29 -99.89
N ARG A 135 -22.40 -8.34 -100.33
CA ARG A 135 -23.85 -8.49 -100.10
C ARG A 135 -24.16 -8.61 -98.62
N ALA A 136 -23.51 -9.51 -97.89
CA ALA A 136 -23.71 -9.69 -96.45
C ALA A 136 -23.45 -8.40 -95.65
N LEU A 137 -22.42 -7.63 -96.00
CA LEU A 137 -22.16 -6.33 -95.37
C LEU A 137 -23.24 -5.29 -95.69
N LYS A 138 -23.79 -5.31 -96.90
CA LYS A 138 -24.89 -4.43 -97.29
C LYS A 138 -26.18 -4.81 -96.53
N ASP A 139 -26.49 -6.11 -96.47
CA ASP A 139 -27.68 -6.62 -95.80
C ASP A 139 -27.62 -6.34 -94.30
N ARG A 140 -26.47 -6.56 -93.65
CA ARG A 140 -26.28 -6.21 -92.24
C ARG A 140 -26.43 -4.72 -91.95
N ARG A 141 -25.89 -3.85 -92.81
CA ARG A 141 -26.07 -2.39 -92.66
C ARG A 141 -27.54 -1.98 -92.82
N GLU A 142 -28.26 -2.67 -93.70
CA GLU A 142 -29.69 -2.43 -93.89
C GLU A 142 -30.51 -2.92 -92.70
N GLU A 143 -30.19 -4.09 -92.14
CA GLU A 143 -30.80 -4.60 -90.90
C GLU A 143 -30.57 -3.66 -89.72
N GLU A 144 -29.33 -3.20 -89.51
CA GLU A 144 -28.98 -2.23 -88.46
C GLU A 144 -29.75 -0.91 -88.65
N ARG A 145 -29.88 -0.44 -89.91
CA ARG A 145 -30.67 0.75 -90.23
C ARG A 145 -32.16 0.56 -89.92
N LEU A 146 -32.73 -0.58 -90.32
CA LEU A 146 -34.14 -0.88 -90.09
C LEU A 146 -34.45 -1.03 -88.60
N ALA A 147 -33.58 -1.68 -87.83
CA ALA A 147 -33.72 -1.81 -86.38
C ALA A 147 -33.69 -0.44 -85.68
N PHE A 148 -32.76 0.43 -86.07
CA PHE A 148 -32.69 1.80 -85.54
C PHE A 148 -33.95 2.60 -85.88
N VAL A 149 -34.44 2.47 -87.13
CA VAL A 149 -35.68 3.14 -87.56
C VAL A 149 -36.88 2.64 -86.75
N GLN A 150 -36.99 1.33 -86.50
CA GLN A 150 -38.04 0.76 -85.65
C GLN A 150 -37.97 1.30 -84.22
N GLU A 151 -36.77 1.35 -83.61
CA GLU A 151 -36.60 1.90 -82.27
C GLU A 151 -37.05 3.37 -82.21
N LYS A 152 -36.78 4.16 -83.25
CA LYS A 152 -37.24 5.55 -83.35
C LYS A 152 -38.74 5.66 -83.53
N TYR A 153 -39.37 4.76 -84.27
CA TYR A 153 -40.84 4.69 -84.34
C TYR A 153 -41.44 4.32 -82.99
N ASP A 154 -40.84 3.39 -82.26
CA ASP A 154 -41.31 3.01 -80.92
C ASP A 154 -41.15 4.16 -79.91
N GLN A 155 -40.04 4.90 -79.98
CA GLN A 155 -39.83 6.11 -79.16
C GLN A 155 -40.90 7.17 -79.47
N GLN A 156 -41.14 7.47 -80.75
CA GLN A 156 -42.20 8.39 -81.17
C GLN A 156 -43.57 7.93 -80.69
N PHE A 157 -43.88 6.63 -80.80
CA PHE A 157 -45.12 6.07 -80.30
C PHE A 157 -45.26 6.26 -78.79
N ARG A 158 -44.21 5.98 -78.00
CA ARG A 158 -44.24 6.17 -76.55
C ARG A 158 -44.46 7.63 -76.15
N ASP A 159 -43.80 8.56 -76.85
CA ASP A 159 -43.85 9.99 -76.54
C ASP A 159 -45.19 10.62 -76.94
N GLN A 160 -45.77 10.18 -78.07
CA GLN A 160 -47.00 10.73 -78.65
C GLN A 160 -48.28 10.01 -78.19
N CYS A 161 -48.20 8.79 -77.67
CA CYS A 161 -49.36 8.03 -77.21
C CYS A 161 -49.89 8.57 -75.87
N GLU A 162 -51.02 9.27 -75.92
CA GLU A 162 -51.66 9.87 -74.74
C GLU A 162 -52.17 8.82 -73.74
N GLU A 163 -52.65 7.67 -74.23
CA GLU A 163 -53.08 6.56 -73.37
C GLU A 163 -51.92 6.03 -72.51
N LEU A 164 -50.73 5.88 -73.10
CA LEU A 164 -49.54 5.47 -72.37
C LEU A 164 -49.13 6.53 -71.34
N ARG A 165 -49.19 7.81 -71.68
CA ARG A 165 -48.87 8.91 -70.76
C ARG A 165 -49.79 8.88 -69.53
N SER A 166 -51.09 8.73 -69.74
CA SER A 166 -52.07 8.70 -68.65
C SER A 166 -51.90 7.48 -67.72
N THR A 167 -51.58 6.31 -68.29
CA THR A 167 -51.35 5.08 -67.51
C THR A 167 -50.05 5.11 -66.73
N LEU A 168 -48.96 5.61 -67.33
CA LEU A 168 -47.68 5.82 -66.63
C LEU A 168 -47.83 6.85 -65.50
N SER A 169 -48.58 7.92 -65.72
CA SER A 169 -48.87 8.92 -64.67
C SER A 169 -49.61 8.30 -63.48
N LYS A 170 -50.65 7.49 -63.73
CA LYS A 170 -51.37 6.75 -62.67
C LYS A 170 -50.45 5.79 -61.92
N ARG A 171 -49.64 5.00 -62.65
CA ARG A 171 -48.66 4.11 -62.02
C ARG A 171 -47.67 4.86 -61.15
N GLN A 172 -47.22 6.03 -61.58
CA GLN A 172 -46.34 6.89 -60.78
C GLN A 172 -47.05 7.38 -59.51
N GLN A 173 -48.33 7.77 -59.60
CA GLN A 173 -49.13 8.15 -58.43
C GLN A 173 -49.28 7.00 -57.44
N ASP A 174 -49.54 5.77 -57.93
CA ASP A 174 -49.65 4.58 -57.08
C ASP A 174 -48.32 4.29 -56.36
N LEU A 175 -47.18 4.42 -57.05
CA LEU A 175 -45.85 4.28 -56.43
C LEU A 175 -45.62 5.32 -55.33
N VAL A 176 -45.93 6.59 -55.60
CA VAL A 176 -45.81 7.66 -54.60
C VAL A 176 -46.74 7.41 -53.41
N ALA A 177 -47.95 6.90 -53.64
CA ALA A 177 -48.87 6.54 -52.56
C ALA A 177 -48.32 5.39 -51.69
N LEU A 178 -47.73 4.37 -52.31
CA LEU A 178 -47.07 3.26 -51.59
C LEU A 178 -45.89 3.75 -50.76
N GLU A 179 -45.01 4.57 -51.33
CA GLU A 179 -43.87 5.16 -50.62
C GLU A 179 -44.31 6.03 -49.45
N ARG A 180 -45.36 6.83 -49.62
CA ARG A 180 -45.93 7.65 -48.54
C ARG A 180 -46.50 6.81 -47.40
N LEU A 181 -47.15 5.69 -47.70
CA LEU A 181 -47.63 4.76 -46.67
C LEU A 181 -46.47 4.17 -45.87
N GLU A 182 -45.36 3.83 -46.54
CA GLU A 182 -44.17 3.32 -45.86
C GLU A 182 -43.50 4.40 -45.01
N GLN A 183 -43.43 5.64 -45.49
CA GLN A 183 -42.95 6.78 -44.71
C GLN A 183 -43.76 7.00 -43.43
N LEU A 184 -45.09 6.87 -43.51
CA LEU A 184 -45.97 6.97 -42.32
C LEU A 184 -45.72 5.84 -41.33
N ARG A 185 -45.52 4.59 -41.80
CA ARG A 185 -45.16 3.46 -40.93
C ARG A 185 -43.85 3.69 -40.20
N ILE A 186 -42.83 4.17 -40.91
CA ILE A 186 -41.52 4.50 -40.32
C ILE A 186 -41.68 5.61 -39.27
N LYS A 187 -42.48 6.65 -39.58
CA LYS A 187 -42.76 7.73 -38.62
C LYS A 187 -43.43 7.19 -37.36
N ASP A 188 -44.45 6.34 -37.49
CA ASP A 188 -45.15 5.74 -36.35
C ASP A 188 -44.20 4.89 -35.48
N GLN A 189 -43.24 4.19 -36.09
CA GLN A 189 -42.20 3.45 -35.35
C GLN A 189 -41.30 4.40 -34.56
N ILE A 190 -40.80 5.46 -35.20
CA ILE A 190 -39.96 6.48 -34.55
C ILE A 190 -40.72 7.16 -33.40
N ASP A 191 -41.99 7.48 -33.60
CA ASP A 191 -42.79 8.14 -32.56
C ASP A 191 -43.04 7.19 -31.36
N ARG A 192 -43.19 5.88 -31.59
CA ARG A 192 -43.25 4.88 -30.51
C ARG A 192 -41.92 4.75 -29.76
N GLU A 193 -40.80 4.74 -30.47
CA GLU A 193 -39.47 4.71 -29.86
C GLU A 193 -39.23 5.94 -28.99
N LYS A 194 -39.55 7.14 -29.51
CA LYS A 194 -39.49 8.40 -28.74
C LYS A 194 -40.35 8.35 -27.49
N GLN A 195 -41.59 7.85 -27.58
CA GLN A 195 -42.45 7.70 -26.40
C GLN A 195 -41.85 6.73 -25.37
N GLN A 196 -41.20 5.65 -25.81
CA GLN A 196 -40.52 4.73 -24.90
C GLN A 196 -39.32 5.40 -24.22
N GLU A 197 -38.53 6.16 -24.97
CA GLU A 197 -37.41 6.95 -24.44
C GLU A 197 -37.90 8.01 -23.44
N GLU A 198 -38.91 8.81 -23.79
CA GLU A 198 -39.52 9.80 -22.90
C GLU A 198 -40.04 9.16 -21.60
N ASN A 199 -40.72 8.01 -21.71
CA ASN A 199 -41.18 7.27 -20.53
C ASN A 199 -40.01 6.74 -19.68
N MET A 200 -38.91 6.30 -20.30
CA MET A 200 -37.71 5.89 -19.60
C MET A 200 -37.08 7.07 -18.85
N TYR A 201 -36.90 8.21 -19.52
CA TYR A 201 -36.36 9.42 -18.91
C TYR A 201 -37.25 9.97 -17.80
N ALA A 202 -38.58 9.94 -17.97
CA ALA A 202 -39.52 10.34 -16.93
C ALA A 202 -39.39 9.46 -15.67
N ARG A 203 -39.21 8.14 -15.84
CA ARG A 203 -38.94 7.23 -14.71
C ARG A 203 -37.61 7.54 -14.02
N LEU A 204 -36.54 7.70 -14.78
CA LEU A 204 -35.22 8.04 -14.23
C LEU A 204 -35.27 9.38 -13.47
N TRP A 205 -36.01 10.35 -13.99
CA TRP A 205 -36.19 11.64 -13.33
C TRP A 205 -36.99 11.52 -12.03
N GLU A 206 -38.06 10.74 -12.02
CA GLU A 206 -38.83 10.48 -10.81
C GLU A 206 -38.00 9.74 -9.75
N ASP A 207 -37.20 8.74 -10.17
CA ASP A 207 -36.28 8.02 -9.30
C ASP A 207 -35.22 8.96 -8.70
N ASP A 208 -34.62 9.85 -9.49
CA ASP A 208 -33.68 10.87 -9.01
C ASP A 208 -34.34 11.86 -8.04
N ARG A 209 -35.57 12.29 -8.33
CA ARG A 209 -36.36 13.14 -7.42
C ARG A 209 -36.59 12.44 -6.09
N LEU A 210 -37.02 11.18 -6.11
CA LEU A 210 -37.24 10.37 -4.91
C LEU A 210 -35.94 10.13 -4.14
N ALA A 211 -34.81 9.90 -4.82
CA ALA A 211 -33.52 9.74 -4.19
C ALA A 211 -33.06 11.04 -3.49
N LYS A 212 -33.28 12.21 -4.10
CA LYS A 212 -33.01 13.51 -3.49
C LYS A 212 -33.87 13.75 -2.26
N VAL A 213 -35.18 13.49 -2.34
CA VAL A 213 -36.09 13.59 -1.18
C VAL A 213 -35.65 12.65 -0.07
N ALA A 214 -35.33 11.39 -0.38
CA ALA A 214 -34.86 10.42 0.62
C ALA A 214 -33.51 10.84 1.25
N ARG A 215 -32.63 11.47 0.49
CA ARG A 215 -31.38 12.05 1.00
C ARG A 215 -31.67 13.21 1.94
N GLU A 216 -32.52 14.15 1.55
CA GLU A 216 -32.92 15.28 2.39
C GLU A 216 -33.56 14.82 3.70
N GLU A 217 -34.43 13.80 3.66
CA GLU A 217 -35.00 13.21 4.87
C GLU A 217 -33.93 12.59 5.79
N ARG A 218 -32.93 11.89 5.22
CA ARG A 218 -31.82 11.34 6.01
C ARG A 218 -30.95 12.43 6.61
N ASP A 219 -30.62 13.46 5.83
CA ASP A 219 -29.81 14.59 6.28
C ASP A 219 -30.55 15.38 7.37
N ALA A 220 -31.87 15.55 7.24
CA ALA A 220 -32.73 16.17 8.25
C ALA A 220 -32.78 15.34 9.55
N ARG A 221 -32.94 14.02 9.46
CA ARG A 221 -32.89 13.11 10.62
C ARG A 221 -31.53 13.16 11.31
N ALA A 222 -30.45 13.07 10.55
CA ALA A 222 -29.09 13.14 11.08
C ALA A 222 -28.78 14.52 11.69
N ALA A 223 -29.33 15.60 11.14
CA ALA A 223 -29.25 16.93 11.76
C ALA A 223 -30.03 16.98 13.09
N GLN A 224 -31.22 16.38 13.13
CA GLN A 224 -32.02 16.29 14.35
C GLN A 224 -31.32 15.45 15.43
N GLU A 225 -30.73 14.32 15.07
CA GLU A 225 -29.94 13.47 15.97
C GLU A 225 -28.72 14.22 16.53
N ARG A 226 -27.93 14.89 15.67
CA ARG A 226 -26.81 15.74 16.10
C ARG A 226 -27.27 16.85 17.05
N ASN A 227 -28.39 17.50 16.75
CA ASN A 227 -28.96 18.53 17.63
C ASN A 227 -29.36 17.94 19.00
N LEU A 228 -29.93 16.74 19.04
CA LEU A 228 -30.26 16.05 20.29
C LEU A 228 -29.00 15.67 21.08
N GLU A 229 -27.95 15.17 20.41
CA GLU A 229 -26.65 14.88 21.04
C GLU A 229 -26.03 16.14 21.64
N VAL A 230 -25.99 17.24 20.89
CA VAL A 230 -25.49 18.53 21.37
C VAL A 230 -26.30 19.01 22.58
N LEU A 231 -27.64 18.90 22.53
CA LEU A 231 -28.50 19.25 23.67
C LEU A 231 -28.22 18.37 24.90
N GLN A 232 -27.95 17.07 24.73
CA GLN A 232 -27.58 16.19 25.84
C GLN A 232 -26.24 16.58 26.45
N VAL A 233 -25.24 16.91 25.62
CA VAL A 233 -23.93 17.38 26.09
C VAL A 233 -24.07 18.69 26.85
N LEU A 234 -24.82 19.66 26.31
CA LEU A 234 -25.10 20.94 26.99
C LEU A 234 -25.79 20.74 28.33
N ARG A 235 -26.79 19.83 28.42
CA ARG A 235 -27.44 19.50 29.70
C ARG A 235 -26.45 18.93 30.72
N LYS A 236 -25.53 18.06 30.29
CA LYS A 236 -24.46 17.53 31.17
C LYS A 236 -23.52 18.64 31.63
N GLN A 237 -23.12 19.55 30.75
CA GLN A 237 -22.28 20.70 31.10
C GLN A 237 -22.98 21.66 32.08
N MET A 238 -24.27 21.93 31.88
CA MET A 238 -25.07 22.74 32.81
C MET A 238 -25.17 22.08 34.18
N ALA A 239 -25.47 20.78 34.23
CA ALA A 239 -25.53 20.03 35.49
C ALA A 239 -24.17 19.99 36.21
N ALA A 240 -23.07 19.85 35.47
CA ALA A 240 -21.71 19.91 36.03
C ALA A 240 -21.39 21.29 36.62
N LEU A 241 -21.77 22.37 35.92
CA LEU A 241 -21.62 23.74 36.42
C LEU A 241 -22.50 24.01 37.64
N GLU A 242 -23.71 23.48 37.69
CA GLU A 242 -24.59 23.57 38.87
C GLU A 242 -24.00 22.81 40.06
N ALA A 243 -23.50 21.59 39.85
CA ALA A 243 -22.82 20.82 40.89
C ALA A 243 -21.58 21.55 41.44
N GLN A 244 -20.74 22.13 40.57
CA GLN A 244 -19.58 22.93 41.01
C GLN A 244 -20.00 24.17 41.84
N LYS A 245 -21.12 24.82 41.49
CA LYS A 245 -21.66 25.93 42.29
C LYS A 245 -22.13 25.46 43.66
N GLU A 246 -22.85 24.34 43.72
CA GLU A 246 -23.30 23.76 44.99
C GLU A 246 -22.12 23.36 45.88
N GLU A 247 -21.07 22.74 45.32
CA GLU A 247 -19.85 22.39 46.05
C GLU A 247 -19.12 23.63 46.57
N ALA A 248 -19.01 24.69 45.77
CA ALA A 248 -18.42 25.95 46.21
C ALA A 248 -19.19 26.57 47.38
N GLU A 249 -20.54 26.54 47.35
CA GLU A 249 -21.36 27.02 48.46
C GLU A 249 -21.23 26.12 49.70
N ARG A 250 -21.11 24.80 49.54
CA ARG A 250 -20.82 23.89 50.66
C ARG A 250 -19.47 24.17 51.31
N LEU A 251 -18.42 24.35 50.52
CA LEU A 251 -17.07 24.66 51.03
C LEU A 251 -17.05 25.98 51.82
N LYS A 252 -17.77 27.01 51.35
CA LYS A 252 -17.95 28.28 52.09
C LYS A 252 -18.71 28.09 53.40
N GLN A 253 -19.75 27.27 53.41
CA GLN A 253 -20.50 26.98 54.64
C GLN A 253 -19.65 26.21 55.64
N GLU A 254 -18.86 25.23 55.19
CA GLU A 254 -17.90 24.50 56.01
C GLU A 254 -16.83 25.43 56.59
N GLU A 255 -16.28 26.35 55.79
CA GLU A 255 -15.32 27.35 56.25
C GLU A 255 -15.94 28.26 57.32
N ALA A 256 -17.15 28.76 57.09
CA ALA A 256 -17.87 29.59 58.06
C ALA A 256 -18.15 28.85 59.38
N GLN A 257 -18.43 27.54 59.32
CA GLN A 257 -18.59 26.71 60.52
C GLN A 257 -17.27 26.53 61.27
N LEU A 258 -16.18 26.21 60.56
CA LEU A 258 -14.85 26.06 61.16
C LEU A 258 -14.37 27.37 61.82
N LEU A 259 -14.61 28.52 61.19
CA LEU A 259 -14.30 29.83 61.76
C LEU A 259 -15.13 30.13 63.03
N ARG A 260 -16.41 29.73 63.06
CA ARG A 260 -17.24 29.83 64.27
C ARG A 260 -16.71 28.94 65.40
N GLU A 261 -16.30 27.70 65.09
CA GLU A 261 -15.69 26.79 66.07
C GLU A 261 -14.35 27.34 66.61
N GLN A 262 -13.50 27.90 65.75
CA GLN A 262 -12.25 28.53 66.15
C GLN A 262 -12.50 29.75 67.04
N ALA A 263 -13.48 30.59 66.71
CA ALA A 263 -13.86 31.73 67.53
C ALA A 263 -14.44 31.30 68.89
N ALA A 264 -15.25 30.23 68.93
CA ALA A 264 -15.78 29.69 70.17
C ALA A 264 -14.68 29.14 71.09
N LEU A 265 -13.69 28.45 70.53
CA LEU A 265 -12.51 27.99 71.28
C LEU A 265 -11.70 29.16 71.85
N ARG A 266 -11.42 30.19 71.04
CA ARG A 266 -10.74 31.40 71.53
C ARG A 266 -11.51 32.08 72.66
N ARG A 267 -12.83 32.21 72.54
CA ARG A 267 -13.67 32.75 73.63
C ARG A 267 -13.60 31.89 74.89
N ALA A 268 -13.61 30.57 74.77
CA ALA A 268 -13.49 29.67 75.92
C ALA A 268 -12.10 29.76 76.59
N GLU A 269 -11.03 29.93 75.80
CA GLU A 269 -9.68 30.19 76.30
C GLU A 269 -9.59 31.54 77.02
N GLU A 270 -10.16 32.59 76.43
CA GLU A 270 -10.20 33.94 77.02
C GLU A 270 -11.02 33.99 78.33
N GLN A 271 -12.20 33.36 78.35
CA GLN A 271 -13.03 33.24 79.55
C GLN A 271 -12.29 32.52 80.68
N ARG A 272 -11.59 31.42 80.37
CA ARG A 272 -10.77 30.71 81.36
C ARG A 272 -9.58 31.52 81.83
N ALA A 273 -8.89 32.22 80.93
CA ALA A 273 -7.80 33.12 81.31
C ALA A 273 -8.28 34.26 82.20
N TYR A 274 -9.50 34.76 81.97
CA TYR A 274 -10.14 35.75 82.83
C TYR A 274 -10.51 35.18 84.21
N GLU A 275 -11.12 33.99 84.26
CA GLU A 275 -11.41 33.30 85.52
C GLU A 275 -10.15 33.00 86.33
N ASP A 276 -9.08 32.53 85.69
CA ASP A 276 -7.79 32.26 86.34
C ASP A 276 -7.14 33.54 86.87
N LYS A 277 -7.22 34.68 86.14
CA LYS A 277 -6.79 35.99 86.63
C LYS A 277 -7.59 36.42 87.87
N LEU A 278 -8.92 36.27 87.83
CA LEU A 278 -9.78 36.64 88.96
C LEU A 278 -9.47 35.78 90.20
N ARG A 279 -9.25 34.47 90.01
CA ARG A 279 -8.82 33.57 91.08
C ARG A 279 -7.47 33.99 91.67
N GLN A 280 -6.47 34.31 90.83
CA GLN A 280 -5.17 34.81 91.30
C GLN A 280 -5.29 36.15 92.05
N GLN A 281 -6.15 37.07 91.60
CA GLN A 281 -6.43 38.32 92.32
C GLN A 281 -7.08 38.07 93.68
N HIS A 282 -8.00 37.10 93.76
CA HIS A 282 -8.64 36.72 95.02
C HIS A 282 -7.65 36.05 95.98
N GLU A 283 -6.80 35.14 95.48
CA GLU A 283 -5.74 34.47 96.25
C GLU A 283 -4.72 35.49 96.79
N THR A 284 -4.29 36.46 95.96
CA THR A 284 -3.37 37.53 96.39
C THR A 284 -4.02 38.47 97.41
N ARG A 285 -5.30 38.83 97.24
CA ARG A 285 -6.06 39.61 98.24
C ARG A 285 -6.14 38.89 99.58
N GLN A 286 -6.50 37.61 99.59
CA GLN A 286 -6.55 36.81 100.83
C GLN A 286 -5.18 36.72 101.53
N MET A 287 -4.10 36.55 100.76
CA MET A 287 -2.74 36.55 101.31
C MET A 287 -2.38 37.90 101.95
N LEU A 288 -2.75 39.00 101.30
CA LEU A 288 -2.54 40.35 101.84
C LEU A 288 -3.39 40.61 103.10
N ASP A 289 -4.67 40.21 103.09
CA ASP A 289 -5.56 40.32 104.25
C ASP A 289 -5.04 39.52 105.45
N LEU A 290 -4.56 38.29 105.21
CA LEU A 290 -3.90 37.47 106.25
C LEU A 290 -2.65 38.17 106.79
N SER A 291 -1.83 38.76 105.91
CA SER A 291 -0.63 39.50 106.32
C SER A 291 -0.97 40.75 107.14
N LEU A 292 -2.06 41.44 106.81
CA LEU A 292 -2.57 42.59 107.56
C LEU A 292 -3.11 42.17 108.92
N GLN A 293 -3.88 41.07 108.98
CA GLN A 293 -4.35 40.50 110.24
C GLN A 293 -3.20 40.08 111.15
N LEU A 294 -2.15 39.46 110.59
CA LEU A 294 -0.95 39.10 111.36
C LEU A 294 -0.20 40.35 111.87
N LYS A 295 -0.11 41.42 111.07
CA LYS A 295 0.47 42.71 111.50
C LYS A 295 -0.38 43.39 112.59
N LEU A 296 -1.70 43.38 112.47
CA LEU A 296 -2.62 43.91 113.48
C LEU A 296 -2.52 43.12 114.80
N LYS A 297 -2.44 41.78 114.72
CA LYS A 297 -2.21 40.93 115.90
C LYS A 297 -0.85 41.20 116.55
N LYS A 298 0.20 41.49 115.77
CA LYS A 298 1.50 41.91 116.30
C LYS A 298 1.40 43.26 117.00
N LYS A 299 0.80 44.28 116.36
CA LYS A 299 0.59 45.60 116.97
C LYS A 299 -0.25 45.54 118.25
N ALA A 300 -1.33 44.75 118.26
CA ALA A 300 -2.16 44.57 119.44
C ALA A 300 -1.41 43.86 120.59
N LYS A 301 -0.47 42.95 120.26
CA LYS A 301 0.43 42.36 121.26
C LYS A 301 1.45 43.39 121.77
N GLU A 302 2.03 44.19 120.89
CA GLU A 302 2.96 45.27 121.25
C GLU A 302 2.26 46.31 122.17
N GLU A 303 1.03 46.73 121.85
CA GLU A 303 0.22 47.62 122.71
C GLU A 303 -0.16 46.98 124.05
N GLN A 304 -0.44 45.66 124.08
CA GLN A 304 -0.67 44.93 125.33
C GLN A 304 0.61 44.82 126.18
N GLU A 305 1.77 44.68 125.55
CA GLU A 305 3.08 44.66 126.22
C GLU A 305 3.45 46.05 126.77
N GLU A 306 3.14 47.14 126.05
CA GLU A 306 3.28 48.52 126.53
C GLU A 306 2.36 48.81 127.73
N LEU A 307 1.08 48.44 127.65
CA LEU A 307 0.12 48.57 128.77
C LEU A 307 0.54 47.73 129.99
N ALA A 308 1.11 46.54 129.77
CA ALA A 308 1.64 45.71 130.83
C ALA A 308 2.91 46.30 131.45
N PHE A 309 3.72 47.01 130.67
CA PHE A 309 4.89 47.76 131.16
C PHE A 309 4.47 48.99 131.98
N ASP A 310 3.43 49.73 131.53
CA ASP A 310 2.85 50.86 132.26
C ASP A 310 2.17 50.43 133.58
N LEU A 311 1.50 49.27 133.59
CA LEU A 311 0.96 48.64 134.81
C LEU A 311 2.07 48.23 135.79
N LYS A 312 3.19 47.70 135.28
CA LYS A 312 4.36 47.36 136.11
C LYS A 312 5.03 48.60 136.71
N MET A 313 5.06 49.71 135.97
CA MET A 313 5.56 51.00 136.47
C MET A 313 4.63 51.60 137.54
N LEU A 314 3.31 51.40 137.42
CA LEU A 314 2.32 51.80 138.43
C LEU A 314 2.34 50.89 139.68
N GLU A 315 2.59 49.59 139.53
CA GLU A 315 2.82 48.65 140.64
C GLU A 315 4.10 49.01 141.42
N GLN A 316 5.19 49.40 140.73
CA GLN A 316 6.42 49.87 141.38
C GLN A 316 6.22 51.19 142.17
N LEU A 317 5.33 52.08 141.72
CA LEU A 317 4.98 53.30 142.46
C LEU A 317 3.98 53.07 143.62
N LEU A 318 3.27 51.95 143.62
CA LEU A 318 2.34 51.55 144.70
C LEU A 318 3.04 50.72 145.80
N GLU A 319 4.06 49.92 145.45
CA GLU A 319 4.86 49.12 146.39
C GLU A 319 5.81 49.97 147.25
N GLU A 320 6.16 51.20 146.85
CA GLU A 320 6.96 52.13 147.66
C GLU A 320 6.14 52.91 148.73
N SER A 321 4.79 52.82 148.73
CA SER A 321 3.94 53.55 149.69
C SER A 321 3.25 52.69 150.77
N ARG A 322 3.43 51.36 150.77
CA ARG A 322 2.80 50.48 151.76
C ARG A 322 3.64 49.26 152.15
N ASN A 323 4.59 49.52 153.06
CA ASN A 323 4.53 49.05 154.45
C ASN A 323 5.87 48.49 154.96
N GLU A 324 6.59 49.33 155.72
CA GLU A 324 7.35 48.89 156.90
C GLU A 324 6.45 49.00 158.13
N ALA A 325 5.93 47.85 158.59
CA ALA A 325 5.55 47.48 159.96
C ALA A 325 4.73 46.16 159.87
N LEU A 326 5.35 44.98 159.82
CA LEU A 326 5.73 44.13 160.99
C LEU A 326 4.58 44.04 162.01
N GLU A 327 4.07 42.88 162.44
CA GLU A 327 4.68 41.56 162.66
C GLU A 327 3.57 40.63 163.23
N GLN A 328 3.60 39.33 162.92
CA GLN A 328 3.08 38.17 163.71
C GLN A 328 3.19 36.94 162.77
N LEU A 329 4.39 36.43 162.49
CA LEU A 329 5.14 35.48 163.30
C LEU A 329 4.40 34.14 163.57
N GLN A 330 4.64 33.19 162.67
CA GLN A 330 5.10 31.83 162.99
C GLN A 330 4.48 31.12 164.21
N ARG A 331 3.26 30.56 164.08
CA ARG A 331 2.87 29.38 164.92
C ARG A 331 1.70 28.51 164.44
N LYS A 332 1.63 28.18 163.14
CA LYS A 332 0.94 26.95 162.67
C LYS A 332 1.69 26.31 161.48
N ARG A 333 2.99 26.05 161.69
CA ARG A 333 3.92 25.52 160.68
C ARG A 333 4.20 24.01 160.78
N GLU A 334 3.62 23.25 161.70
CA GLU A 334 4.06 21.84 161.90
C GLU A 334 3.00 20.75 161.62
N LEU A 335 1.87 21.08 160.99
CA LEU A 335 0.92 20.06 160.50
C LEU A 335 0.71 20.06 158.97
N ARG A 336 1.48 20.88 158.23
CA ARG A 336 1.31 21.07 156.77
C ARG A 336 2.47 20.52 155.91
N GLU A 337 3.50 19.91 156.48
CA GLU A 337 4.66 19.44 155.71
C GLU A 337 4.46 18.06 155.06
N GLU A 338 3.60 17.19 155.61
CA GLU A 338 3.33 15.87 155.02
C GLU A 338 2.35 15.93 153.82
N ASP A 339 1.36 16.83 153.87
CA ASP A 339 0.40 17.07 152.78
C ASP A 339 1.04 17.88 151.61
N ARG A 340 2.18 18.54 151.86
CA ARG A 340 2.96 19.29 150.85
C ARG A 340 3.84 18.35 150.02
N ARG A 341 4.49 17.37 150.66
CA ARG A 341 5.36 16.40 149.98
C ARG A 341 4.59 15.46 149.04
N TYR A 342 3.38 15.02 149.40
CA TYR A 342 2.54 14.20 148.52
C TYR A 342 2.01 14.99 147.31
N ARG A 343 1.64 16.27 147.50
CA ARG A 343 1.24 17.17 146.39
C ARG A 343 2.41 17.52 145.47
N GLU A 344 3.61 17.76 146.01
CA GLU A 344 4.81 18.03 145.21
C GLU A 344 5.24 16.81 144.37
N TYR A 345 5.14 15.59 144.91
CA TYR A 345 5.41 14.35 144.17
C TYR A 345 4.38 14.10 143.04
N LEU A 346 3.07 14.29 143.32
CA LEU A 346 2.03 14.22 142.28
C LEU A 346 2.22 15.31 141.21
N HIS A 347 2.61 16.52 141.60
CA HIS A 347 2.86 17.61 140.66
C HIS A 347 4.09 17.35 139.79
N GLN A 348 5.13 16.70 140.32
CA GLN A 348 6.30 16.29 139.55
C GLN A 348 5.97 15.15 138.58
N MET A 349 5.15 14.17 138.97
CA MET A 349 4.69 13.11 138.07
C MET A 349 3.79 13.66 136.95
N MET A 350 2.88 14.58 137.28
CA MET A 350 2.04 15.28 136.28
C MET A 350 2.86 16.16 135.32
N GLU A 351 3.91 16.84 135.80
CA GLU A 351 4.81 17.63 134.94
C GLU A 351 5.66 16.74 134.02
N VAL A 352 6.09 15.57 134.49
CA VAL A 352 6.82 14.60 133.65
C VAL A 352 5.89 13.94 132.64
N GLU A 353 4.66 13.58 133.00
CA GLU A 353 3.66 13.07 132.05
C GLU A 353 3.25 14.14 131.03
N LYS A 354 2.99 15.38 131.44
CA LYS A 354 2.73 16.50 130.52
C LYS A 354 3.88 16.75 129.55
N ARG A 355 5.14 16.63 129.99
CA ARG A 355 6.32 16.77 129.10
C ARG A 355 6.37 15.63 128.08
N LYS A 356 6.10 14.39 128.51
CA LYS A 356 6.04 13.23 127.61
C LYS A 356 4.85 13.31 126.65
N GLU A 357 3.68 13.73 127.10
CA GLU A 357 2.50 13.97 126.27
C GLU A 357 2.75 15.11 125.27
N ALA A 358 3.39 16.21 125.68
CA ALA A 358 3.75 17.30 124.78
C ALA A 358 4.82 16.90 123.75
N GLU A 359 5.77 16.03 124.11
CA GLU A 359 6.75 15.48 123.16
C GLU A 359 6.09 14.49 122.18
N LEU A 360 5.17 13.65 122.65
CA LEU A 360 4.36 12.76 121.80
C LEU A 360 3.43 13.54 120.88
N GLU A 361 2.74 14.57 121.37
CA GLU A 361 1.89 15.44 120.57
C GLU A 361 2.68 16.17 119.49
N LYS A 362 3.90 16.64 119.79
CA LYS A 362 4.79 17.24 118.78
C LYS A 362 5.15 16.24 117.68
N LEU A 363 5.54 15.01 118.05
CA LEU A 363 5.87 13.97 117.06
C LEU A 363 4.65 13.59 116.20
N VAL A 364 3.46 13.48 116.80
CA VAL A 364 2.20 13.24 116.08
C VAL A 364 1.85 14.40 115.16
N GLN A 365 2.01 15.66 115.61
CA GLN A 365 1.78 16.84 114.78
C GLN A 365 2.75 16.90 113.60
N GLU A 366 4.04 16.61 113.81
CA GLU A 366 5.03 16.54 112.73
C GLU A 366 4.72 15.43 111.71
N GLU A 367 4.25 14.26 112.15
CA GLU A 367 3.83 13.19 111.25
C GLU A 367 2.55 13.55 110.48
N VAL A 368 1.57 14.17 111.14
CA VAL A 368 0.34 14.67 110.50
C VAL A 368 0.67 15.77 109.49
N GLU A 369 1.57 16.69 109.80
CA GLU A 369 2.05 17.73 108.88
C GLU A 369 2.78 17.12 107.68
N LYS A 370 3.65 16.12 107.88
CA LYS A 370 4.33 15.40 106.78
C LYS A 370 3.33 14.68 105.88
N GLN A 371 2.31 14.02 106.44
CA GLN A 371 1.26 13.37 105.67
C GLN A 371 0.38 14.38 104.92
N TRP A 372 0.09 15.52 105.55
CA TRP A 372 -0.65 16.61 104.93
C TRP A 372 0.12 17.25 103.77
N GLN A 373 1.43 17.48 103.93
CA GLN A 373 2.29 17.97 102.85
C GLN A 373 2.39 16.99 101.69
N LYS A 374 2.46 15.67 101.95
CA LYS A 374 2.41 14.65 100.89
C LYS A 374 1.08 14.70 100.12
N ARG A 375 -0.06 14.84 100.81
CA ARG A 375 -1.38 15.00 100.16
C ARG A 375 -1.47 16.29 99.34
N LEU A 376 -0.98 17.41 99.88
CA LEU A 376 -0.90 18.68 99.16
C LEU A 376 -0.02 18.59 97.91
N ALA A 377 1.12 17.91 97.99
CA ALA A 377 2.01 17.70 96.86
C ALA A 377 1.36 16.80 95.79
N GLN A 378 0.67 15.73 96.19
CA GLN A 378 -0.11 14.88 95.28
C GLN A 378 -1.23 15.67 94.58
N TRP A 379 -1.99 16.49 95.31
CA TRP A 379 -3.02 17.35 94.72
C TRP A 379 -2.45 18.41 93.78
N LYS A 380 -1.27 18.97 94.08
CA LYS A 380 -0.58 19.89 93.16
C LYS A 380 -0.19 19.18 91.87
N LEU A 381 0.44 18.00 91.96
CA LEU A 381 0.81 17.19 90.81
C LEU A 381 -0.40 16.79 89.97
N GLU A 382 -1.50 16.38 90.61
CA GLU A 382 -2.74 16.02 89.92
C GLU A 382 -3.38 17.24 89.24
N ARG A 383 -3.39 18.40 89.90
CA ARG A 383 -3.87 19.67 89.31
C ARG A 383 -3.02 20.10 88.13
N GLU A 384 -1.70 19.96 88.21
CA GLU A 384 -0.77 20.25 87.11
C GLU A 384 -0.92 19.27 85.96
N ALA A 385 -1.08 17.97 86.24
CA ALA A 385 -1.33 16.95 85.22
C ALA A 385 -2.67 17.19 84.50
N ARG A 386 -3.74 17.51 85.24
CA ARG A 386 -5.04 17.89 84.65
C ARG A 386 -4.94 19.16 83.81
N LYS A 387 -4.17 20.16 84.24
CA LYS A 387 -3.92 21.39 83.47
C LYS A 387 -3.15 21.09 82.18
N LYS A 388 -2.10 20.27 82.24
CA LYS A 388 -1.32 19.84 81.07
C LYS A 388 -2.18 19.06 80.08
N LEU A 389 -2.93 18.06 80.55
CA LEU A 389 -3.85 17.29 79.71
C LEU A 389 -4.89 18.19 79.01
N LEU A 390 -5.46 19.15 79.73
CA LEU A 390 -6.43 20.09 79.16
C LEU A 390 -5.79 21.01 78.10
N ALA A 391 -4.56 21.47 78.34
CA ALA A 391 -3.81 22.25 77.36
C ALA A 391 -3.49 21.42 76.10
N ASP A 392 -3.09 20.16 76.27
CA ASP A 392 -2.81 19.24 75.15
C ASP A 392 -4.07 18.96 74.31
N VAL A 393 -5.23 18.79 74.95
CA VAL A 393 -6.52 18.60 74.26
C VAL A 393 -6.92 19.85 73.48
N LEU A 394 -6.77 21.03 74.05
CA LEU A 394 -7.07 22.30 73.36
C LEU A 394 -6.10 22.52 72.19
N GLN A 395 -4.80 22.26 72.37
CA GLN A 395 -3.82 22.35 71.30
C GLN A 395 -4.08 21.34 70.18
N ALA A 396 -4.43 20.09 70.51
CA ALA A 396 -4.79 19.08 69.52
C ALA A 396 -6.04 19.50 68.74
N ARG A 397 -7.07 20.04 69.40
CA ARG A 397 -8.27 20.54 68.73
C ARG A 397 -7.98 21.76 67.85
N ALA A 398 -7.11 22.67 68.31
CA ALA A 398 -6.68 23.83 67.53
C ALA A 398 -5.91 23.41 66.26
N LYS A 399 -5.01 22.42 66.37
CA LYS A 399 -4.30 21.84 65.21
C LYS A 399 -5.26 21.17 64.23
N GLN A 400 -6.21 20.36 64.71
CA GLN A 400 -7.24 19.73 63.87
C GLN A 400 -8.08 20.76 63.11
N LEU A 401 -8.44 21.87 63.75
CA LEU A 401 -9.18 22.95 63.09
C LEU A 401 -8.32 23.68 62.05
N GLN A 402 -7.05 23.94 62.35
CA GLN A 402 -6.12 24.52 61.38
C GLN A 402 -5.91 23.62 60.16
N GLU A 403 -5.69 22.32 60.38
CA GLU A 403 -5.56 21.34 59.29
C GLU A 403 -6.82 21.30 58.42
N ARG A 404 -8.01 21.35 59.02
CA ARG A 404 -9.28 21.40 58.27
C ARG A 404 -9.47 22.71 57.51
N LEU A 405 -9.06 23.85 58.08
CA LEU A 405 -9.08 25.14 57.38
C LEU A 405 -8.13 25.13 56.18
N ILE A 406 -6.89 24.68 56.35
CA ILE A 406 -5.90 24.57 55.27
C ILE A 406 -6.40 23.61 54.18
N ALA A 407 -6.98 22.47 54.56
CA ALA A 407 -7.55 21.53 53.60
C ALA A 407 -8.74 22.12 52.83
N ASN A 408 -9.58 22.95 53.47
CA ASN A 408 -10.68 23.65 52.80
C ASN A 408 -10.14 24.74 51.85
N GLU A 409 -9.16 25.53 52.29
CA GLU A 409 -8.47 26.53 51.43
C GLU A 409 -7.83 25.88 50.20
N GLN A 410 -7.16 24.73 50.36
CA GLN A 410 -6.60 23.97 49.23
C GLN A 410 -7.68 23.54 48.23
N LYS A 411 -8.80 22.99 48.72
CA LYS A 411 -9.94 22.61 47.87
C LYS A 411 -10.56 23.81 47.15
N GLN A 412 -10.69 24.96 47.81
CA GLN A 412 -11.17 26.18 47.17
C GLN A 412 -10.21 26.68 46.08
N MET A 413 -8.89 26.60 46.32
CA MET A 413 -7.87 26.97 45.34
C MET A 413 -7.84 26.02 44.12
N GLU A 414 -8.00 24.72 44.35
CA GLU A 414 -8.13 23.72 43.27
C GLU A 414 -9.38 23.98 42.44
N ALA A 415 -10.54 24.17 43.06
CA ALA A 415 -11.79 24.52 42.38
C ALA A 415 -11.69 25.84 41.59
N ALA A 416 -10.96 26.83 42.11
CA ALA A 416 -10.70 28.09 41.41
C ALA A 416 -9.82 27.88 40.16
N ARG A 417 -8.77 27.06 40.26
CA ARG A 417 -7.90 26.73 39.12
C ARG A 417 -8.66 25.98 38.02
N GLU A 418 -9.43 24.96 38.39
CA GLU A 418 -10.25 24.22 37.42
C GLU A 418 -11.26 25.14 36.72
N ARG A 419 -11.85 26.09 37.44
CA ARG A 419 -12.73 27.10 36.86
C ARG A 419 -12.00 28.02 35.88
N GLU A 420 -10.79 28.47 36.21
CA GLU A 420 -9.97 29.29 35.30
C GLU A 420 -9.57 28.51 34.04
N GLU A 421 -9.20 27.24 34.17
CA GLU A 421 -8.87 26.36 33.04
C GLU A 421 -10.09 26.16 32.13
N LEU A 422 -11.27 25.90 32.71
CA LEU A 422 -12.52 25.81 31.95
C LEU A 422 -12.82 27.11 31.19
N LEU A 423 -12.62 28.27 31.80
CA LEU A 423 -12.82 29.56 31.14
C LEU A 423 -11.82 29.77 29.99
N ARG A 424 -10.55 29.42 30.17
CA ARG A 424 -9.55 29.49 29.10
C ARG A 424 -9.92 28.60 27.92
N MET A 425 -10.33 27.36 28.18
CA MET A 425 -10.78 26.44 27.12
C MET A 425 -12.00 26.98 26.37
N ILE A 426 -12.94 27.63 27.06
CA ILE A 426 -14.10 28.29 26.42
C ILE A 426 -13.64 29.45 25.52
N GLU A 427 -12.70 30.26 25.98
CA GLU A 427 -12.16 31.38 25.19
C GLU A 427 -11.38 30.91 23.96
N GLU A 428 -10.56 29.87 24.10
CA GLU A 428 -9.83 29.27 22.98
C GLU A 428 -10.80 28.69 21.94
N ASN A 429 -11.82 27.94 22.37
CA ASN A 429 -12.84 27.42 21.47
C ASN A 429 -13.57 28.55 20.71
N LYS A 430 -13.93 29.64 21.41
CA LYS A 430 -14.54 30.82 20.76
C LYS A 430 -13.63 31.46 19.72
N ARG A 431 -12.32 31.52 19.98
CA ARG A 431 -11.34 32.04 19.01
C ARG A 431 -11.25 31.15 17.78
N VAL A 432 -11.15 29.83 17.97
CA VAL A 432 -11.09 28.86 16.87
C VAL A 432 -12.36 28.91 16.03
N GLU A 433 -13.54 28.97 16.65
CA GLU A 433 -14.82 29.14 15.93
C GLU A 433 -14.86 30.45 15.13
N ALA A 434 -14.39 31.56 15.71
CA ALA A 434 -14.33 32.83 15.01
C ALA A 434 -13.39 32.79 13.79
N GLU A 435 -12.20 32.19 13.92
CA GLU A 435 -11.26 32.01 12.80
C GLU A 435 -11.85 31.11 11.70
N GLN A 436 -12.53 30.03 12.06
CA GLN A 436 -13.19 29.16 11.09
C GLN A 436 -14.30 29.90 10.33
N ASN A 437 -15.11 30.68 11.04
CA ASN A 437 -16.15 31.51 10.43
C ASN A 437 -15.57 32.57 9.49
N GLN A 438 -14.45 33.21 9.86
CA GLN A 438 -13.74 34.14 8.99
C GLN A 438 -13.24 33.45 7.72
N LYS A 439 -12.58 32.29 7.83
CA LYS A 439 -12.12 31.51 6.66
C LYS A 439 -13.28 31.11 5.74
N LEU A 440 -14.43 30.73 6.29
CA LEU A 440 -15.63 30.43 5.51
C LEU A 440 -16.18 31.67 4.81
N HIS A 441 -16.19 32.81 5.49
CA HIS A 441 -16.63 34.07 4.91
C HIS A 441 -15.70 34.55 3.78
N GLU A 442 -14.39 34.46 3.97
CA GLU A 442 -13.39 34.75 2.96
C GLU A 442 -13.52 33.85 1.73
N ARG A 443 -13.68 32.54 1.92
CA ARG A 443 -13.96 31.61 0.81
C ARG A 443 -15.24 31.96 0.07
N SER A 444 -16.31 32.28 0.79
CA SER A 444 -17.58 32.66 0.17
C SER A 444 -17.43 33.96 -0.63
N ARG A 445 -16.65 34.91 -0.12
CA ARG A 445 -16.33 36.17 -0.80
C ARG A 445 -15.47 35.96 -2.05
N GLN A 446 -14.44 35.11 -1.97
CA GLN A 446 -13.61 34.74 -3.11
C GLN A 446 -14.44 34.07 -4.20
N TYR A 447 -15.28 33.10 -3.82
CA TYR A 447 -16.18 32.44 -4.74
C TYR A 447 -17.15 33.41 -5.42
N GLN A 448 -17.69 34.38 -4.67
CA GLN A 448 -18.53 35.43 -5.23
C GLN A 448 -17.76 36.30 -6.23
N GLN A 449 -16.51 36.68 -5.94
CA GLN A 449 -15.66 37.45 -6.85
C GLN A 449 -15.34 36.67 -8.12
N ASP A 450 -15.04 35.38 -8.02
CA ASP A 450 -14.79 34.51 -9.18
C ASP A 450 -16.04 34.42 -10.07
N LEU A 451 -17.23 34.32 -9.46
CA LEU A 451 -18.49 34.30 -10.21
C LEU A 451 -18.74 35.61 -10.95
N LEU A 452 -18.50 36.75 -10.29
CA LEU A 452 -18.59 38.07 -10.93
C LEU A 452 -17.59 38.18 -12.08
N GLY A 453 -16.36 37.71 -11.90
CA GLY A 453 -15.36 37.68 -12.97
C GLY A 453 -15.78 36.81 -14.17
N GLN A 454 -16.43 35.67 -13.93
CA GLN A 454 -16.99 34.84 -15.00
C GLN A 454 -18.13 35.55 -15.75
N ILE A 455 -18.99 36.26 -15.03
CA ILE A 455 -20.08 37.05 -15.63
C ILE A 455 -19.49 38.16 -16.50
N GLU A 456 -18.51 38.92 -16.00
CA GLU A 456 -17.83 39.98 -16.75
C GLU A 456 -17.11 39.44 -17.98
N TYR A 457 -16.42 38.30 -17.87
CA TYR A 457 -15.76 37.64 -19.01
C TYR A 457 -16.77 37.24 -20.09
N ASN A 458 -17.91 36.66 -19.70
CA ASN A 458 -18.96 36.27 -20.64
C ASN A 458 -19.61 37.48 -21.31
N GLN A 459 -19.80 38.58 -20.57
CA GLN A 459 -20.29 39.85 -21.14
C GLN A 459 -19.31 40.41 -22.16
N GLN A 460 -18.01 40.45 -21.85
CA GLN A 460 -16.98 40.90 -22.80
C GLN A 460 -16.93 40.01 -24.05
N LEU A 461 -17.12 38.70 -23.90
CA LEU A 461 -17.17 37.77 -25.02
C LEU A 461 -18.37 38.05 -25.92
N GLN A 462 -19.56 38.28 -25.35
CA GLN A 462 -20.76 38.64 -26.08
C GLN A 462 -20.62 39.99 -26.80
N GLU A 463 -20.09 41.02 -26.12
CA GLU A 463 -19.80 42.31 -26.75
C GLU A 463 -18.79 42.18 -27.89
N GLY A 464 -17.77 41.32 -27.73
CA GLY A 464 -16.80 41.02 -28.77
C GLY A 464 -17.41 40.31 -29.98
N GLN A 465 -18.35 39.38 -29.76
CA GLN A 465 -19.11 38.73 -30.83
C GLN A 465 -19.99 39.73 -31.58
N LEU A 466 -20.76 40.56 -30.86
CA LEU A 466 -21.59 41.61 -31.46
C LEU A 466 -20.77 42.57 -32.32
N LYS A 467 -19.61 43.04 -31.83
CA LYS A 467 -18.73 43.91 -32.63
C LYS A 467 -18.18 43.24 -33.89
N ARG A 468 -17.93 41.93 -33.84
CA ARG A 468 -17.51 41.15 -35.02
C ARG A 468 -18.63 41.01 -36.02
N GLU A 469 -19.83 40.67 -35.56
CA GLU A 469 -21.04 40.60 -36.40
C GLU A 469 -21.35 41.95 -37.06
N GLU A 470 -21.26 43.05 -36.31
CA GLU A 470 -21.40 44.41 -36.87
C GLU A 470 -20.33 44.72 -37.92
N SER A 471 -19.08 44.33 -37.69
CA SER A 471 -17.99 44.54 -38.65
C SER A 471 -18.18 43.71 -39.93
N GLU A 472 -18.59 42.45 -39.80
CA GLU A 472 -18.92 41.56 -40.92
C GLU A 472 -20.12 42.09 -41.72
N TYR A 473 -21.14 42.60 -41.03
CA TYR A 473 -22.29 43.24 -41.66
C TYR A 473 -21.91 44.50 -42.44
N LEU A 474 -21.09 45.38 -41.86
CA LEU A 474 -20.60 46.59 -42.53
C LEU A 474 -19.73 46.24 -43.75
N LEU A 475 -18.87 45.22 -43.64
CA LEU A 475 -18.08 44.72 -44.75
C LEU A 475 -18.97 44.13 -45.85
N GLY A 476 -19.99 43.35 -45.47
CA GLY A 476 -21.02 42.84 -46.39
C GLY A 476 -21.70 43.97 -47.17
N LEU A 477 -22.12 45.02 -46.47
CA LEU A 477 -22.73 46.20 -47.09
C LEU A 477 -21.78 46.93 -48.05
N GLN A 478 -20.49 47.02 -47.73
CA GLN A 478 -19.47 47.58 -48.63
C GLN A 478 -19.31 46.72 -49.89
N THR A 479 -19.20 45.40 -49.74
CA THR A 479 -19.09 44.47 -50.89
C THR A 479 -20.34 44.50 -51.77
N GLU A 480 -21.54 44.63 -51.19
CA GLU A 480 -22.78 44.75 -51.94
C GLU A 480 -22.85 46.08 -52.71
N LYS A 481 -22.40 47.19 -52.09
CA LYS A 481 -22.26 48.48 -52.80
C LYS A 481 -21.28 48.40 -53.95
N GLU A 482 -20.12 47.75 -53.76
CA GLU A 482 -19.15 47.52 -54.83
C GLU A 482 -19.72 46.65 -55.95
N TYR A 483 -20.49 45.61 -55.60
CA TYR A 483 -21.19 44.78 -56.58
C TYR A 483 -22.23 45.58 -57.37
N GLN A 484 -23.04 46.40 -56.71
CA GLN A 484 -24.03 47.26 -57.36
C GLN A 484 -23.37 48.34 -58.25
N MET A 485 -22.22 48.88 -57.83
CA MET A 485 -21.41 49.79 -58.65
C MET A 485 -20.91 49.09 -59.91
N LYS A 486 -20.32 47.89 -59.78
CA LYS A 486 -19.91 47.08 -60.94
C LYS A 486 -21.09 46.72 -61.85
N LEU A 487 -22.24 46.39 -61.27
CA LEU A 487 -23.45 46.10 -62.04
C LEU A 487 -23.90 47.33 -62.83
N LYS A 488 -23.90 48.52 -62.22
CA LYS A 488 -24.19 49.80 -62.88
C LYS A 488 -23.16 50.09 -63.97
N ASP A 489 -21.87 49.98 -63.69
CA ASP A 489 -20.81 50.19 -64.69
C ASP A 489 -20.96 49.23 -65.89
N CYS A 490 -21.34 47.97 -65.65
CA CYS A 490 -21.61 47.00 -66.73
C CYS A 490 -22.90 47.31 -67.51
N LEU A 491 -23.91 47.89 -66.87
CA LEU A 491 -25.15 48.32 -67.52
C LEU A 491 -24.95 49.62 -68.33
N ASP A 492 -24.17 50.56 -67.80
CA ASP A 492 -23.86 51.85 -68.41
C ASP A 492 -22.84 51.68 -69.56
N ASN A 493 -21.91 50.73 -69.44
CA ASN A 493 -20.99 50.31 -70.52
C ASN A 493 -21.45 49.01 -71.20
N ALA A 494 -22.76 48.81 -71.36
CA ALA A 494 -23.29 47.68 -72.10
C ALA A 494 -23.00 47.87 -73.61
N GLU A 495 -21.82 47.48 -74.07
CA GLU A 495 -21.56 47.33 -75.50
C GLU A 495 -22.42 46.19 -76.06
N PHE A 496 -23.58 46.55 -76.59
CA PHE A 496 -24.39 45.64 -77.40
C PHE A 496 -23.69 45.40 -78.74
N ASP A 497 -22.72 44.48 -78.80
CA ASP A 497 -22.23 43.92 -80.08
C ASP A 497 -23.32 43.00 -80.66
N ARG A 498 -24.43 43.59 -81.10
CA ARG A 498 -25.51 42.94 -81.84
C ARG A 498 -25.22 42.93 -83.35
N MET A 499 -23.97 42.78 -83.75
CA MET A 499 -23.66 42.45 -85.14
C MET A 499 -23.54 40.94 -85.28
N HIS A 500 -24.67 40.33 -85.66
CA HIS A 500 -24.77 38.90 -85.98
C HIS A 500 -23.60 38.47 -86.90
N PRO A 501 -22.90 37.36 -86.63
CA PRO A 501 -21.66 36.98 -87.33
C PRO A 501 -21.77 36.96 -88.87
N MET A 502 -22.94 36.59 -89.40
CA MET A 502 -23.20 36.64 -90.85
C MET A 502 -23.15 38.06 -91.44
N ARG A 503 -23.50 39.09 -90.67
CA ARG A 503 -23.49 40.50 -91.11
C ARG A 503 -22.06 41.05 -91.17
N LYS A 504 -21.19 40.66 -90.22
CA LYS A 504 -19.73 40.92 -90.27
C LYS A 504 -19.10 40.27 -91.50
N TRP A 505 -19.51 39.05 -91.86
CA TRP A 505 -18.99 38.34 -93.04
C TRP A 505 -19.44 38.95 -94.39
N ALA A 506 -20.66 39.46 -94.47
CA ALA A 506 -21.18 40.12 -95.66
C ALA A 506 -20.47 41.45 -95.98
N GLN A 507 -20.11 42.23 -94.96
CA GLN A 507 -19.35 43.48 -95.13
C GLN A 507 -17.91 43.23 -95.60
N MET A 508 -17.25 42.17 -95.09
CA MET A 508 -15.91 41.78 -95.55
C MET A 508 -15.87 41.41 -97.04
N LYS A 509 -16.99 40.94 -97.62
CA LYS A 509 -17.09 40.60 -99.05
C LYS A 509 -17.32 41.78 -99.99
N GLN A 510 -17.67 42.96 -99.47
CA GLN A 510 -17.84 44.18 -100.28
C GLN A 510 -16.57 45.04 -100.33
N SER A 511 -15.49 44.62 -99.65
CA SER A 511 -14.21 45.32 -99.58
C SER A 511 -13.08 44.62 -100.35
N ILE A 512 -13.42 43.67 -101.23
CA ILE A 512 -12.58 43.06 -102.27
C ILE A 512 -13.31 43.27 -103.59
#